data_AF-Z9JI98-F1
#
_entry.id   AF-Z9JI98-F1
#
_cell.length_a   1.000
_cell.length_b   1.000
_cell.length_c   1.000
_cell.angle_alpha   90.00
_cell.angle_beta   90.00
_cell.angle_gamma   90.00
#
_symmetry.space_group_name_H-M   'P 1'
#
loop_
_entity.id
_entity.type
_entity.pdbx_description
1 polymer ?
#
loop_
_entity_poly.entity_id
_entity_poly.type
_entity_poly.pdbx_seq_one_letter_code
_entity_poly.pdbx_strand_id
1 'polypeptide(L)'
;MASGVDSSNVGPGESVDLRNTDGNLSISKASNSNDVIFNLSKDFKLENVITGDTVMNTHGVRVGSDVTLGSTGLLIADGPSVTSTGINAGSQRITQVAAGTADTDAVNVGQLQSVSDTASKGWNLMASGANSSNVAPGESVDLKNTDGNLLISKASDSNDVIFNLSKDFKLDSVTTGNTVMTTDGVKVGSGVILGSTGLVIADGPSVTSTGINAGSQRITQVAAGMADTDAVNVSQLNSVVAGIKPVRYYSTNDGGTQGGNYDGDGATGIGSVAAGVGTQASGEGATALGAGAAGNGKGSAAIGRNASASADGSVALGDGAKDGGRGAESYTGKYSGVQNNTVGTVSVGDAAKGDTRTISNVADAKEATDAVNLRQLDYVAQQANRYVDDKIHSIGDAQSFVKVNHVSSSSTPSASGVDATAIGVGAVASGTDSLVVGQHANASAESAIAIGSNAVASGADSVAMGKHANVSADNAVAIGANSVADRANSVSVGSAGSQRQVTNVAAATADTDAVNLGQLNQGLITAKQYTDGIVGSLRRNSNAGVAAAIATANLPQAYVPGRGMTSVGVSSYQGQSAIAVGVSAVSESGRWVFKFSGSANTRSQVGVGAGVGYQW
;
A
#
# COMPACT_ATOMS: atom_id res chain seq x y z
N MET A 1 -83.34 -51.39 184.57
CA MET A 1 -82.48 -51.90 185.66
C MET A 1 -81.29 -50.96 185.77
N ALA A 2 -80.89 -50.61 186.99
CA ALA A 2 -79.63 -49.92 187.23
C ALA A 2 -78.41 -50.75 186.79
N SER A 3 -77.31 -50.08 186.44
CA SER A 3 -75.98 -50.51 186.88
C SER A 3 -75.32 -49.30 187.53
N GLY A 4 -75.20 -49.34 188.86
CA GLY A 4 -74.81 -48.18 189.67
C GLY A 4 -75.98 -47.61 190.46
N VAL A 5 -76.65 -48.49 191.19
CA VAL A 5 -77.54 -48.15 192.30
C VAL A 5 -76.65 -47.52 193.37
N ASP A 6 -76.88 -46.26 193.73
CA ASP A 6 -76.90 -45.97 195.15
C ASP A 6 -78.39 -45.95 195.52
N SER A 7 -78.80 -46.93 196.32
CA SER A 7 -80.13 -46.96 196.90
C SER A 7 -80.09 -46.01 198.08
N SER A 8 -79.89 -44.73 197.80
CA SER A 8 -80.33 -43.70 198.71
C SER A 8 -81.85 -43.76 198.66
N ASN A 9 -82.44 -44.23 199.75
CA ASN A 9 -83.82 -43.88 200.05
C ASN A 9 -83.89 -42.36 199.95
N VAL A 10 -84.61 -41.87 198.96
CA VAL A 10 -84.92 -40.45 198.85
C VAL A 10 -85.78 -40.13 200.06
N GLY A 11 -85.20 -39.47 201.06
CA GLY A 11 -85.90 -39.13 202.29
C GLY A 11 -86.99 -38.08 202.03
N PRO A 12 -87.97 -37.90 202.95
CA PRO A 12 -88.98 -36.86 202.82
C PRO A 12 -88.32 -35.48 202.67
N GLY A 13 -88.33 -34.92 201.45
CA GLY A 13 -87.71 -33.64 201.09
C GLY A 13 -86.62 -33.69 200.02
N GLU A 14 -86.17 -34.87 199.58
CA GLU A 14 -85.16 -35.02 198.53
C GLU A 14 -85.81 -35.27 197.14
N SER A 15 -85.15 -34.82 196.05
CA SER A 15 -85.64 -34.89 194.67
C SER A 15 -84.62 -35.55 193.74
N VAL A 16 -85.07 -36.32 192.73
CA VAL A 16 -84.23 -37.06 191.77
C VAL A 16 -84.27 -36.39 190.39
N ASP A 17 -83.08 -36.13 189.83
CA ASP A 17 -82.90 -35.51 188.51
C ASP A 17 -82.52 -36.59 187.46
N LEU A 18 -83.38 -36.81 186.46
CA LEU A 18 -83.16 -37.80 185.39
C LEU A 18 -82.66 -37.10 184.12
N ARG A 19 -81.46 -37.45 183.64
CA ARG A 19 -80.81 -36.81 182.48
C ARG A 19 -80.67 -37.75 181.28
N ASN A 20 -80.90 -37.24 180.08
CA ASN A 20 -80.48 -37.86 178.82
C ASN A 20 -79.46 -36.99 178.09
N THR A 21 -78.28 -37.54 177.81
CA THR A 21 -77.15 -36.80 177.21
C THR A 21 -77.08 -36.89 175.69
N ASP A 22 -77.70 -37.89 175.05
CA ASP A 22 -77.63 -38.04 173.59
C ASP A 22 -78.71 -37.23 172.84
N GLY A 23 -79.69 -36.68 173.58
CA GLY A 23 -80.79 -35.88 173.03
C GLY A 23 -81.80 -36.68 172.20
N ASN A 24 -81.61 -38.00 172.05
CA ASN A 24 -82.51 -38.87 171.29
C ASN A 24 -83.80 -39.21 172.08
N LEU A 25 -83.82 -38.96 173.39
CA LEU A 25 -84.97 -39.10 174.27
C LEU A 25 -85.21 -37.79 175.05
N SER A 26 -86.44 -37.29 175.05
CA SER A 26 -86.89 -36.24 175.97
C SER A 26 -87.55 -36.86 177.20
N ILE A 27 -87.16 -36.38 178.39
CA ILE A 27 -87.64 -36.87 179.68
C ILE A 27 -88.45 -35.73 180.33
N SER A 28 -89.72 -35.97 180.67
CA SER A 28 -90.59 -34.96 181.32
C SER A 28 -91.46 -35.57 182.42
N LYS A 29 -91.78 -34.80 183.48
CA LYS A 29 -92.72 -35.21 184.53
C LYS A 29 -94.15 -34.87 184.13
N ALA A 30 -95.06 -35.84 184.24
CA ALA A 30 -96.48 -35.62 184.03
C ALA A 30 -97.04 -34.63 185.07
N SER A 31 -97.84 -33.66 184.63
CA SER A 31 -98.29 -32.49 185.43
C SER A 31 -99.19 -32.83 186.62
N ASN A 32 -99.78 -34.02 186.60
CA ASN A 32 -100.87 -34.48 187.45
C ASN A 32 -100.68 -35.94 187.93
N SER A 33 -99.56 -36.57 187.57
CA SER A 33 -99.19 -37.91 187.97
C SER A 33 -97.72 -37.92 188.37
N ASN A 34 -97.31 -38.95 189.11
CA ASN A 34 -95.90 -39.16 189.40
C ASN A 34 -95.12 -39.82 188.25
N ASP A 35 -95.73 -39.94 187.07
CA ASP A 35 -95.12 -40.55 185.89
C ASP A 35 -94.06 -39.67 185.23
N VAL A 36 -92.99 -40.30 184.75
CA VAL A 36 -91.96 -39.72 183.89
C VAL A 36 -92.17 -40.26 182.48
N ILE A 37 -92.39 -39.36 181.52
CA ILE A 37 -92.61 -39.71 180.11
C ILE A 37 -91.27 -39.62 179.37
N PHE A 38 -90.99 -40.67 178.58
CA PHE A 38 -89.85 -40.76 177.69
C PHE A 38 -90.36 -40.75 176.23
N ASN A 39 -90.02 -39.72 175.45
CA ASN A 39 -90.36 -39.64 174.01
C ASN A 39 -89.11 -39.55 173.14
N LEU A 40 -89.07 -40.31 172.05
CA LEU A 40 -87.97 -40.31 171.09
C LEU A 40 -87.96 -39.03 170.22
N SER A 41 -86.78 -38.52 169.90
CA SER A 41 -86.54 -37.41 168.97
C SER A 41 -86.89 -37.82 167.52
N LYS A 42 -87.40 -36.88 166.73
CA LYS A 42 -87.63 -37.09 165.28
C LYS A 42 -86.33 -37.27 164.51
N ASP A 43 -85.28 -36.58 164.97
CA ASP A 43 -83.95 -36.69 164.39
C ASP A 43 -83.13 -37.57 165.31
N PHE A 44 -82.76 -38.73 164.79
CA PHE A 44 -81.84 -39.63 165.45
C PHE A 44 -80.42 -39.29 165.04
N LYS A 45 -79.63 -38.82 165.99
CA LYS A 45 -78.18 -38.70 165.79
C LYS A 45 -77.58 -40.09 165.94
N LEU A 46 -77.56 -40.83 164.83
CA LEU A 46 -76.99 -42.16 164.71
C LEU A 46 -75.70 -42.08 163.92
N GLU A 47 -74.60 -42.58 164.48
CA GLU A 47 -73.32 -42.62 163.77
C GLU A 47 -73.33 -43.57 162.57
N ASN A 48 -74.17 -44.61 162.64
CA ASN A 48 -74.31 -45.61 161.59
C ASN A 48 -75.78 -45.98 161.41
N VAL A 49 -76.23 -45.99 160.16
CA VAL A 49 -77.49 -46.60 159.76
C VAL A 49 -77.16 -47.84 158.94
N ILE A 50 -77.47 -49.02 159.50
CA ILE A 50 -77.20 -50.31 158.89
C ILE A 50 -78.54 -50.95 158.54
N THR A 51 -78.82 -51.09 157.25
CA THR A 51 -80.02 -51.78 156.74
C THR A 51 -79.58 -52.84 155.74
N GLY A 52 -79.43 -54.09 156.21
CA GLY A 52 -78.84 -55.17 155.42
C GLY A 52 -77.37 -54.88 155.08
N ASP A 53 -76.97 -55.12 153.83
CA ASP A 53 -75.61 -54.88 153.33
C ASP A 53 -75.35 -53.42 152.93
N THR A 54 -76.34 -52.54 153.13
CA THR A 54 -76.17 -51.11 152.94
C THR A 54 -75.74 -50.48 154.24
N VAL A 55 -74.53 -49.93 154.23
CA VAL A 55 -74.01 -49.12 155.33
C VAL A 55 -74.03 -47.67 154.88
N MET A 56 -74.79 -46.86 155.62
CA MET A 56 -74.72 -45.41 155.52
C MET A 56 -74.00 -44.87 156.75
N ASN A 57 -72.85 -44.26 156.50
CA ASN A 57 -72.03 -43.64 157.53
C ASN A 57 -71.33 -42.39 156.97
N THR A 58 -70.42 -41.82 157.74
CA THR A 58 -69.67 -40.61 157.36
C THR A 58 -68.79 -40.76 156.11
N HIS A 59 -68.54 -41.98 155.63
CA HIS A 59 -67.74 -42.26 154.43
C HIS A 59 -68.60 -42.45 153.16
N GLY A 60 -69.92 -42.35 153.27
CA GLY A 60 -70.86 -42.41 152.13
C GLY A 60 -71.84 -43.57 152.22
N VAL A 61 -72.30 -44.01 151.05
CA VAL A 61 -73.20 -45.17 150.92
C VAL A 61 -72.44 -46.30 150.28
N ARG A 62 -72.32 -47.40 151.00
CA ARG A 62 -71.71 -48.63 150.50
C ARG A 62 -72.77 -49.71 150.43
N VAL A 63 -72.92 -50.35 149.27
CA VAL A 63 -73.82 -51.48 149.03
C VAL A 63 -72.95 -52.71 148.77
N GLY A 64 -72.82 -53.59 149.77
CA GLY A 64 -71.93 -54.76 149.70
C GLY A 64 -70.44 -54.40 149.56
N SER A 65 -69.67 -55.24 148.85
CA SER A 65 -68.27 -54.97 148.50
C SER A 65 -68.11 -54.20 147.19
N ASP A 66 -69.14 -54.17 146.35
CA ASP A 66 -68.94 -53.90 144.92
C ASP A 66 -69.28 -52.46 144.56
N VAL A 67 -70.24 -51.86 145.24
CA VAL A 67 -70.66 -50.48 144.96
C VAL A 67 -70.32 -49.60 146.15
N THR A 68 -69.43 -48.64 145.91
CA THR A 68 -69.11 -47.60 146.88
C THR A 68 -69.40 -46.24 146.25
N LEU A 69 -70.32 -45.50 146.86
CA LEU A 69 -70.48 -44.09 146.59
C LEU A 69 -69.77 -43.30 147.69
N GLY A 70 -68.56 -42.85 147.39
CA GLY A 70 -67.68 -42.14 148.31
C GLY A 70 -67.27 -40.76 147.80
N SER A 71 -66.32 -40.15 148.50
CA SER A 71 -65.77 -38.83 148.14
C SER A 71 -65.11 -38.77 146.76
N THR A 72 -64.73 -39.91 146.20
CA THR A 72 -64.11 -40.03 144.87
C THR A 72 -65.10 -40.34 143.75
N GLY A 73 -66.40 -40.50 144.07
CA GLY A 73 -67.47 -40.81 143.11
C GLY A 73 -68.08 -42.20 143.31
N LEU A 74 -68.73 -42.68 142.25
CA LEU A 74 -69.32 -44.02 142.18
C LEU A 74 -68.27 -45.01 141.67
N LEU A 75 -67.77 -45.83 142.57
CA LEU A 75 -66.92 -46.96 142.23
C LEU A 75 -67.79 -48.22 142.18
N ILE A 76 -67.77 -48.89 141.03
CA ILE A 76 -68.28 -50.26 140.89
C ILE A 76 -67.04 -51.14 140.69
N ALA A 77 -66.75 -52.02 141.65
CA ALA A 77 -65.62 -52.95 141.59
C ALA A 77 -65.75 -53.82 140.33
N ASP A 78 -64.66 -53.93 139.56
CA ASP A 78 -64.60 -54.64 138.28
C ASP A 78 -65.65 -54.24 137.22
N GLY A 79 -66.26 -53.06 137.39
CA GLY A 79 -67.32 -52.54 136.53
C GLY A 79 -67.08 -51.10 136.08
N PRO A 80 -68.03 -50.54 135.30
CA PRO A 80 -67.99 -49.14 134.91
C PRO A 80 -68.01 -48.26 136.16
N SER A 81 -67.01 -47.39 136.29
CA SER A 81 -66.91 -46.46 137.41
C SER A 81 -66.94 -45.02 136.92
N VAL A 82 -67.60 -44.17 137.70
CA VAL A 82 -67.66 -42.72 137.48
C VAL A 82 -66.96 -42.07 138.66
N THR A 83 -65.73 -41.66 138.43
CA THR A 83 -64.87 -41.06 139.45
C THR A 83 -64.49 -39.64 139.04
N SER A 84 -63.87 -38.90 139.94
CA SER A 84 -63.37 -37.55 139.65
C SER A 84 -62.32 -37.49 138.53
N THR A 85 -61.70 -38.61 138.14
CA THR A 85 -60.76 -38.67 136.99
C THR A 85 -61.45 -38.98 135.66
N GLY A 86 -62.77 -39.14 135.65
CA GLY A 86 -63.56 -39.40 134.44
C GLY A 86 -64.29 -40.74 134.46
N ILE A 87 -64.71 -41.17 133.28
CA ILE A 87 -65.43 -42.42 133.06
C ILE A 87 -64.41 -43.50 132.71
N ASN A 88 -64.30 -44.52 133.57
CA ASN A 88 -63.61 -45.75 133.22
C ASN A 88 -64.67 -46.82 132.90
N ALA A 89 -64.74 -47.24 131.65
CA ALA A 89 -65.70 -48.23 131.20
C ALA A 89 -65.37 -49.68 131.63
N GLY A 90 -64.26 -49.91 132.34
CA GLY A 90 -63.90 -51.25 132.83
C GLY A 90 -63.62 -52.25 131.70
N SER A 91 -62.97 -51.81 130.62
CA SER A 91 -62.76 -52.58 129.38
C SER A 91 -64.03 -52.97 128.62
N GLN A 92 -65.18 -52.41 128.97
CA GLN A 92 -66.41 -52.61 128.20
C GLN A 92 -66.52 -51.61 127.05
N ARG A 93 -67.25 -52.02 126.00
CA ARG A 93 -67.57 -51.13 124.89
C ARG A 93 -68.53 -50.05 125.37
N ILE A 94 -68.19 -48.78 125.12
CA ILE A 94 -69.13 -47.67 125.32
C ILE A 94 -70.05 -47.63 124.10
N THR A 95 -71.25 -48.17 124.24
CA THR A 95 -72.27 -48.14 123.18
C THR A 95 -73.11 -46.88 123.27
N GLN A 96 -73.68 -46.45 122.15
CA GLN A 96 -74.50 -45.22 122.03
C GLN A 96 -73.73 -43.91 122.20
N VAL A 97 -72.45 -43.89 121.81
CA VAL A 97 -71.70 -42.64 121.62
C VAL A 97 -72.14 -42.01 120.30
N ALA A 98 -72.83 -40.87 120.38
CA ALA A 98 -73.15 -40.04 119.22
C ALA A 98 -71.86 -39.55 118.53
N ALA A 99 -71.94 -39.15 117.27
CA ALA A 99 -70.77 -38.60 116.58
C ALA A 99 -70.30 -37.33 117.29
N GLY A 100 -69.00 -37.25 117.58
CA GLY A 100 -68.40 -36.06 118.17
C GLY A 100 -68.48 -34.87 117.23
N THR A 101 -68.83 -33.70 117.75
CA THR A 101 -68.95 -32.44 116.98
C THR A 101 -67.90 -31.42 117.38
N ALA A 102 -67.34 -31.53 118.59
CA ALA A 102 -66.22 -30.73 119.06
C ALA A 102 -64.93 -31.58 119.11
N ASP A 103 -63.78 -30.91 119.06
CA ASP A 103 -62.46 -31.54 119.10
C ASP A 103 -62.20 -32.39 120.36
N THR A 104 -63.00 -32.18 121.42
CA THR A 104 -62.89 -32.89 122.71
C THR A 104 -63.91 -34.01 122.90
N ASP A 105 -64.80 -34.22 121.93
CA ASP A 105 -65.79 -35.31 122.00
C ASP A 105 -65.14 -36.66 121.70
N ALA A 106 -65.69 -37.73 122.28
CA ALA A 106 -65.32 -39.08 121.87
C ALA A 106 -65.82 -39.34 120.44
N VAL A 107 -64.93 -39.77 119.54
CA VAL A 107 -65.29 -40.12 118.17
C VAL A 107 -65.87 -41.53 118.10
N ASN A 108 -66.90 -41.72 117.28
CA ASN A 108 -67.42 -43.06 116.97
C ASN A 108 -66.78 -43.63 115.70
N VAL A 109 -66.94 -44.94 115.47
CA VAL A 109 -66.34 -45.65 114.33
C VAL A 109 -66.82 -45.10 112.98
N GLY A 110 -68.03 -44.55 112.89
CA GLY A 110 -68.56 -43.98 111.64
C GLY A 110 -67.81 -42.74 111.15
N GLN A 111 -67.32 -41.90 112.07
CA GLN A 111 -66.47 -40.75 111.74
C GLN A 111 -65.11 -41.19 111.20
N LEU A 112 -64.51 -42.25 111.76
CA LEU A 112 -63.24 -42.80 111.28
C LEU A 112 -63.38 -43.45 109.89
N GLN A 113 -64.49 -44.14 109.63
CA GLN A 113 -64.77 -44.75 108.33
C GLN A 113 -64.90 -43.69 107.21
N SER A 114 -65.55 -42.56 107.50
CA SER A 114 -65.70 -41.46 106.53
C SER A 114 -64.35 -40.86 106.08
N VAL A 115 -63.37 -40.81 107.00
CA VAL A 115 -62.00 -40.39 106.68
C VAL A 115 -61.32 -41.42 105.78
N SER A 116 -61.42 -42.72 106.10
CA SER A 116 -60.83 -43.81 105.31
C SER A 116 -61.37 -43.87 103.88
N ASP A 117 -62.69 -43.72 103.71
CA ASP A 117 -63.34 -43.74 102.40
C ASP A 117 -62.92 -42.57 101.51
N THR A 118 -62.54 -41.44 102.11
CA THR A 118 -62.04 -40.28 101.36
C THR A 118 -60.56 -40.43 101.00
N ALA A 119 -59.74 -40.89 101.94
CA ALA A 119 -58.30 -41.08 101.73
C ALA A 119 -57.97 -42.14 100.65
N SER A 120 -58.87 -43.11 100.43
CA SER A 120 -58.62 -44.25 99.54
C SER A 120 -59.08 -44.06 98.07
N LYS A 121 -59.68 -42.91 97.73
CA LYS A 121 -60.37 -42.75 96.43
C LYS A 121 -59.44 -42.52 95.23
N GLY A 122 -58.22 -42.00 95.42
CA GLY A 122 -57.33 -41.65 94.30
C GLY A 122 -57.90 -40.55 93.40
N TRP A 123 -57.41 -40.46 92.15
CA TRP A 123 -57.90 -39.53 91.13
C TRP A 123 -57.88 -40.15 89.73
N ASN A 124 -58.82 -39.80 88.85
CA ASN A 124 -58.87 -40.34 87.49
C ASN A 124 -58.01 -39.55 86.50
N LEU A 125 -57.17 -40.23 85.72
CA LEU A 125 -56.43 -39.69 84.57
C LEU A 125 -57.11 -40.10 83.26
N MET A 126 -57.32 -39.13 82.37
CA MET A 126 -57.79 -39.33 81.00
C MET A 126 -56.96 -38.49 80.03
N ALA A 127 -56.76 -38.96 78.80
CA ALA A 127 -56.03 -38.23 77.76
C ALA A 127 -56.96 -37.96 76.58
N SER A 128 -57.08 -36.69 76.17
CA SER A 128 -57.91 -36.25 75.03
C SER A 128 -59.36 -36.76 75.04
N GLY A 129 -59.97 -36.89 76.23
CA GLY A 129 -61.36 -37.33 76.37
C GLY A 129 -61.57 -38.86 76.43
N ALA A 130 -60.52 -39.69 76.38
CA ALA A 130 -60.62 -41.15 76.36
C ALA A 130 -59.72 -41.85 77.42
N ASN A 131 -59.91 -43.17 77.58
CA ASN A 131 -59.09 -44.07 78.41
C ASN A 131 -58.96 -43.64 79.89
N SER A 132 -60.08 -43.36 80.55
CA SER A 132 -60.09 -43.04 81.97
C SER A 132 -59.57 -44.20 82.82
N SER A 133 -58.60 -43.92 83.69
CA SER A 133 -58.06 -44.87 84.67
C SER A 133 -57.91 -44.17 86.01
N ASN A 134 -58.18 -44.88 87.11
CA ASN A 134 -57.99 -44.33 88.45
C ASN A 134 -56.53 -44.52 88.87
N VAL A 135 -55.89 -43.46 89.33
CA VAL A 135 -54.55 -43.48 89.94
C VAL A 135 -54.77 -43.58 91.45
N ALA A 136 -54.50 -44.76 92.00
CA ALA A 136 -54.65 -44.98 93.43
C ALA A 136 -53.57 -44.23 94.24
N PRO A 137 -53.81 -43.92 95.53
CA PRO A 137 -52.78 -43.35 96.39
C PRO A 137 -51.51 -44.22 96.40
N GLY A 138 -50.36 -43.61 96.03
CA GLY A 138 -49.06 -44.30 95.95
C GLY A 138 -48.69 -44.83 94.55
N GLU A 139 -49.59 -44.80 93.58
CA GLU A 139 -49.28 -45.17 92.19
C GLU A 139 -48.57 -44.03 91.43
N SER A 140 -47.86 -44.38 90.35
CA SER A 140 -47.11 -43.44 89.51
C SER A 140 -47.67 -43.40 88.09
N VAL A 141 -47.64 -42.21 87.48
CA VAL A 141 -47.98 -41.98 86.07
C VAL A 141 -46.71 -41.67 85.31
N ASP A 142 -46.49 -42.34 84.19
CA ASP A 142 -45.32 -42.16 83.32
C ASP A 142 -45.75 -41.48 82.01
N LEU A 143 -45.19 -40.29 81.72
CA LEU A 143 -45.51 -39.47 80.56
C LEU A 143 -44.42 -39.65 79.50
N LYS A 144 -44.73 -40.37 78.41
CA LYS A 144 -43.76 -40.76 77.37
C LYS A 144 -44.02 -40.12 76.02
N ASN A 145 -42.96 -39.93 75.26
CA ASN A 145 -43.01 -39.65 73.83
C ASN A 145 -42.11 -40.63 73.07
N THR A 146 -42.63 -41.26 72.02
CA THR A 146 -41.96 -42.39 71.34
C THR A 146 -41.20 -42.00 70.07
N ASP A 147 -41.58 -40.91 69.41
CA ASP A 147 -40.94 -40.46 68.17
C ASP A 147 -39.70 -39.57 68.42
N GLY A 148 -39.53 -39.10 69.67
CA GLY A 148 -38.46 -38.19 70.07
C GLY A 148 -38.67 -36.72 69.66
N ASN A 149 -39.81 -36.36 69.05
CA ASN A 149 -40.12 -35.00 68.62
C ASN A 149 -40.49 -34.06 69.78
N LEU A 150 -41.00 -34.61 70.89
CA LEU A 150 -41.17 -33.95 72.18
C LEU A 150 -40.15 -34.45 73.19
N LEU A 151 -39.50 -33.51 73.88
CA LEU A 151 -38.73 -33.74 75.08
C LEU A 151 -39.64 -33.51 76.29
N ILE A 152 -39.95 -34.58 77.00
CA ILE A 152 -40.73 -34.53 78.25
C ILE A 152 -39.73 -34.64 79.41
N SER A 153 -39.73 -33.65 80.30
CA SER A 153 -38.84 -33.62 81.47
C SER A 153 -39.57 -33.14 82.72
N LYS A 154 -39.10 -33.58 83.89
CA LYS A 154 -39.61 -33.15 85.20
C LYS A 154 -38.62 -32.16 85.81
N ALA A 155 -39.10 -30.98 86.19
CA ALA A 155 -38.25 -30.01 86.88
C ALA A 155 -37.73 -30.60 88.21
N SER A 156 -36.46 -30.36 88.52
CA SER A 156 -35.81 -30.89 89.72
C SER A 156 -36.15 -30.09 90.99
N ASP A 157 -36.57 -28.84 90.83
CA ASP A 157 -36.83 -27.86 91.88
C ASP A 157 -38.32 -27.48 92.03
N SER A 158 -39.16 -27.89 91.08
CA SER A 158 -40.61 -27.63 91.06
C SER A 158 -41.37 -28.91 90.73
N ASN A 159 -42.69 -28.93 90.96
CA ASN A 159 -43.58 -30.02 90.54
C ASN A 159 -43.96 -29.98 89.04
N ASP A 160 -43.39 -29.06 88.27
CA ASP A 160 -43.71 -28.87 86.86
C ASP A 160 -43.18 -29.99 85.96
N VAL A 161 -44.03 -30.42 85.02
CA VAL A 161 -43.65 -31.26 83.87
C VAL A 161 -43.52 -30.34 82.66
N ILE A 162 -42.33 -30.32 82.05
CA ILE A 162 -41.99 -29.44 80.94
C ILE A 162 -42.07 -30.25 79.64
N PHE A 163 -42.91 -29.78 78.73
CA PHE A 163 -43.01 -30.26 77.36
C PHE A 163 -42.29 -29.28 76.45
N ASN A 164 -41.13 -29.69 75.94
CA ASN A 164 -40.38 -28.93 74.94
C ASN A 164 -40.40 -29.68 73.61
N LEU A 165 -40.28 -28.93 72.51
CA LEU A 165 -39.97 -29.54 71.23
C LEU A 165 -38.49 -29.96 71.20
N SER A 166 -38.19 -31.10 70.57
CA SER A 166 -36.82 -31.46 70.23
C SER A 166 -36.25 -30.43 69.24
N LYS A 167 -34.95 -30.17 69.32
CA LYS A 167 -34.25 -29.33 68.32
C LYS A 167 -34.21 -30.02 66.95
N ASP A 168 -34.19 -31.35 66.96
CA ASP A 168 -34.21 -32.19 65.77
C ASP A 168 -35.55 -32.90 65.67
N PHE A 169 -36.32 -32.59 64.63
CA PHE A 169 -37.59 -33.25 64.35
C PHE A 169 -37.40 -34.37 63.33
N LYS A 170 -37.93 -35.55 63.66
CA LYS A 170 -38.04 -36.70 62.76
C LYS A 170 -39.45 -36.71 62.17
N LEU A 171 -39.56 -36.21 60.95
CA LEU A 171 -40.83 -36.07 60.23
C LEU A 171 -40.65 -36.64 58.81
N ASP A 172 -41.67 -37.34 58.32
CA ASP A 172 -41.68 -37.80 56.93
C ASP A 172 -41.92 -36.64 55.95
N SER A 173 -42.66 -35.62 56.39
CA SER A 173 -42.85 -34.40 55.63
C SER A 173 -43.08 -33.18 56.51
N VAL A 174 -42.69 -32.02 55.98
CA VAL A 174 -43.06 -30.71 56.52
C VAL A 174 -43.77 -29.96 55.41
N THR A 175 -45.01 -29.54 55.67
CA THR A 175 -45.81 -28.72 54.74
C THR A 175 -46.02 -27.35 55.34
N THR A 176 -45.45 -26.32 54.69
CA THR A 176 -45.61 -24.91 55.10
C THR A 176 -46.11 -24.10 53.90
N GLY A 177 -47.43 -23.91 53.82
CA GLY A 177 -48.07 -23.31 52.64
C GLY A 177 -47.83 -24.17 51.39
N ASN A 178 -47.20 -23.59 50.36
CA ASN A 178 -46.88 -24.28 49.11
C ASN A 178 -45.52 -25.00 49.11
N THR A 179 -44.77 -24.91 50.20
CA THR A 179 -43.49 -25.61 50.34
C THR A 179 -43.72 -26.95 51.01
N VAL A 180 -43.27 -28.01 50.35
CA VAL A 180 -43.31 -29.37 50.86
C VAL A 180 -41.89 -29.89 50.91
N MET A 181 -41.43 -30.23 52.11
CA MET A 181 -40.20 -30.98 52.33
C MET A 181 -40.58 -32.43 52.58
N THR A 182 -40.06 -33.35 51.77
CA THR A 182 -40.23 -34.80 51.95
C THR A 182 -38.86 -35.48 51.88
N THR A 183 -38.84 -36.81 51.94
CA THR A 183 -37.65 -37.62 51.66
C THR A 183 -37.08 -37.43 50.25
N ASP A 184 -37.89 -36.96 49.29
CA ASP A 184 -37.47 -36.73 47.91
C ASP A 184 -36.83 -35.35 47.69
N GLY A 185 -36.89 -34.47 48.71
CA GLY A 185 -36.29 -33.14 48.70
C GLY A 185 -37.27 -32.03 49.06
N VAL A 186 -37.03 -30.83 48.52
CA VAL A 186 -37.83 -29.63 48.78
C VAL A 186 -38.54 -29.20 47.50
N LYS A 187 -39.87 -29.10 47.56
CA LYS A 187 -40.69 -28.59 46.46
C LYS A 187 -41.36 -27.29 46.89
N VAL A 188 -41.28 -26.26 46.05
CA VAL A 188 -41.99 -24.98 46.26
C VAL A 188 -42.99 -24.79 45.13
N GLY A 189 -44.27 -24.98 45.44
CA GLY A 189 -45.36 -24.96 44.44
C GLY A 189 -45.16 -26.02 43.35
N SER A 190 -45.64 -25.75 42.14
CA SER A 190 -45.37 -26.60 40.96
C SER A 190 -44.06 -26.25 40.24
N GLY A 191 -43.43 -25.14 40.61
CA GLY A 191 -42.40 -24.49 39.79
C GLY A 191 -40.96 -24.73 40.22
N VAL A 192 -40.68 -25.09 41.47
CA VAL A 192 -39.30 -25.29 41.94
C VAL A 192 -39.17 -26.61 42.67
N ILE A 193 -38.18 -27.40 42.27
CA ILE A 193 -37.86 -28.70 42.87
C ILE A 193 -36.37 -28.73 43.17
N LEU A 194 -36.01 -28.94 44.43
CA LEU A 194 -34.68 -29.35 44.84
C LEU A 194 -34.76 -30.82 45.25
N GLY A 195 -34.33 -31.71 44.35
CA GLY A 195 -34.42 -33.16 44.54
C GLY A 195 -33.09 -33.88 44.32
N SER A 196 -33.16 -35.21 44.16
CA SER A 196 -31.98 -36.07 43.95
C SER A 196 -31.16 -35.73 42.70
N THR A 197 -31.76 -35.06 41.72
CA THR A 197 -31.10 -34.64 40.48
C THR A 197 -30.56 -33.21 40.53
N GLY A 198 -30.85 -32.45 41.60
CA GLY A 198 -30.44 -31.04 41.77
C GLY A 198 -31.63 -30.07 41.87
N LEU A 199 -31.36 -28.80 41.56
CA LEU A 199 -32.35 -27.72 41.53
C LEU A 199 -32.92 -27.59 40.12
N VAL A 200 -34.24 -27.67 39.99
CA VAL A 200 -34.97 -27.47 38.74
C VAL A 200 -36.05 -26.43 38.96
N ILE A 201 -36.04 -25.38 38.13
CA ILE A 201 -37.16 -24.45 37.98
C ILE A 201 -37.90 -24.86 36.71
N ALA A 202 -39.19 -25.19 36.83
CA ALA A 202 -40.05 -25.55 35.70
C ALA A 202 -40.04 -24.42 34.66
N ASP A 203 -39.85 -24.79 33.39
CA ASP A 203 -39.71 -23.87 32.26
C ASP A 203 -38.62 -22.80 32.44
N GLY A 204 -37.62 -23.07 33.28
CA GLY A 204 -36.59 -22.10 33.68
C GLY A 204 -35.20 -22.72 33.89
N PRO A 205 -34.32 -22.00 34.61
CA PRO A 205 -32.98 -22.48 34.88
C PRO A 205 -32.95 -23.75 35.76
N SER A 206 -31.93 -24.58 35.56
CA SER A 206 -31.65 -25.72 36.43
C SER A 206 -30.16 -25.89 36.70
N VAL A 207 -29.84 -26.47 37.86
CA VAL A 207 -28.50 -26.86 38.27
C VAL A 207 -28.58 -28.33 38.69
N THR A 208 -28.00 -29.18 37.86
CA THR A 208 -28.05 -30.64 38.05
C THR A 208 -26.65 -31.24 37.97
N SER A 209 -26.52 -32.55 38.18
CA SER A 209 -25.24 -33.25 38.04
C SER A 209 -24.64 -33.21 36.63
N THR A 210 -25.43 -32.89 35.60
CA THR A 210 -24.96 -32.75 34.21
C THR A 210 -24.53 -31.32 33.87
N GLY A 211 -24.71 -30.36 34.78
CA GLY A 211 -24.31 -28.97 34.62
C GLY A 211 -25.44 -27.96 34.86
N ILE A 212 -25.24 -26.75 34.34
CA ILE A 212 -26.16 -25.63 34.45
C ILE A 212 -26.88 -25.46 33.12
N ASN A 213 -28.21 -25.46 33.13
CA ASN A 213 -29.03 -25.04 32.00
C ASN A 213 -29.70 -23.71 32.35
N ALA A 214 -29.45 -22.65 31.57
CA ALA A 214 -30.01 -21.33 31.82
C ALA A 214 -31.51 -21.21 31.44
N GLY A 215 -32.14 -22.25 30.89
CA GLY A 215 -33.57 -22.24 30.56
C GLY A 215 -33.94 -21.18 29.51
N SER A 216 -33.09 -21.00 28.51
CA SER A 216 -33.21 -19.94 27.49
C SER A 216 -33.19 -18.50 28.04
N GLN A 217 -32.71 -18.30 29.27
CA GLN A 217 -32.51 -16.98 29.87
C GLN A 217 -31.08 -16.50 29.69
N ARG A 218 -30.88 -15.18 29.75
CA ARG A 218 -29.55 -14.58 29.83
C ARG A 218 -28.96 -14.81 31.22
N ILE A 219 -27.73 -15.28 31.31
CA ILE A 219 -26.94 -15.23 32.54
C ILE A 219 -26.37 -13.83 32.66
N THR A 220 -26.87 -13.04 33.60
CA THR A 220 -26.44 -11.65 33.83
C THR A 220 -25.39 -11.58 34.94
N GLN A 221 -24.69 -10.44 35.06
CA GLN A 221 -23.64 -10.22 36.06
C GLN A 221 -22.45 -11.19 35.96
N VAL A 222 -22.14 -11.66 34.74
CA VAL A 222 -20.95 -12.47 34.47
C VAL A 222 -19.73 -11.54 34.34
N ALA A 223 -18.80 -11.64 35.28
CA ALA A 223 -17.52 -10.93 35.22
C ALA A 223 -16.68 -11.39 34.01
N ALA A 224 -15.67 -10.61 33.63
CA ALA A 224 -14.76 -11.01 32.56
C ALA A 224 -13.93 -12.22 33.01
N GLY A 225 -13.92 -13.29 32.21
CA GLY A 225 -13.10 -14.47 32.49
C GLY A 225 -11.60 -14.17 32.42
N MET A 226 -10.83 -14.78 33.32
CA MET A 226 -9.37 -14.64 33.40
C MET A 226 -8.65 -15.96 33.07
N ALA A 227 -9.27 -17.11 33.36
CA ALA A 227 -8.76 -18.43 33.04
C ALA A 227 -9.45 -19.03 31.80
N ASP A 228 -8.82 -20.00 31.16
CA ASP A 228 -9.34 -20.66 29.95
C ASP A 228 -10.70 -21.37 30.17
N THR A 229 -11.05 -21.69 31.41
CA THR A 229 -12.31 -22.35 31.79
C THR A 229 -13.40 -21.39 32.26
N ASP A 230 -13.13 -20.09 32.32
CA ASP A 230 -14.10 -19.09 32.74
C ASP A 230 -15.12 -18.81 31.62
N ALA A 231 -16.33 -18.42 32.01
CA ALA A 231 -17.32 -17.96 31.04
C ALA A 231 -16.88 -16.63 30.42
N VAL A 232 -17.07 -16.50 29.10
CA VAL A 232 -16.81 -15.25 28.36
C VAL A 232 -18.07 -14.39 28.39
N ASN A 233 -17.94 -13.13 28.83
CA ASN A 233 -19.04 -12.17 28.76
C ASN A 233 -19.02 -11.36 27.44
N VAL A 234 -20.11 -10.64 27.15
CA VAL A 234 -20.25 -9.88 25.89
C VAL A 234 -19.23 -8.74 25.78
N SER A 235 -18.75 -8.16 26.88
CA SER A 235 -17.75 -7.07 26.80
C SER A 235 -16.38 -7.58 26.38
N GLN A 236 -15.98 -8.81 26.76
CA GLN A 236 -14.78 -9.46 26.23
C GLN A 236 -14.89 -9.69 24.72
N LEU A 237 -16.03 -10.20 24.24
CA LEU A 237 -16.27 -10.37 22.79
C LEU A 237 -16.24 -9.03 22.04
N ASN A 238 -16.93 -8.01 22.56
CA ASN A 238 -16.91 -6.67 21.97
C ASN A 238 -15.50 -6.06 21.96
N SER A 239 -14.67 -6.36 22.96
CA SER A 239 -13.27 -5.89 23.01
C SER A 239 -12.43 -6.55 21.91
N VAL A 240 -12.61 -7.86 21.68
CA VAL A 240 -11.97 -8.56 20.56
C VAL A 240 -12.44 -7.96 19.23
N VAL A 241 -13.75 -7.82 19.02
CA VAL A 241 -14.33 -7.26 17.79
C VAL A 241 -13.88 -5.82 17.56
N ALA A 242 -13.81 -4.98 18.60
CA ALA A 242 -13.30 -3.62 18.50
C ALA A 242 -11.78 -3.57 18.22
N GLY A 243 -11.04 -4.61 18.65
CA GLY A 243 -9.62 -4.79 18.36
C GLY A 243 -9.32 -5.21 16.92
N ILE A 244 -10.27 -5.86 16.23
CA ILE A 244 -10.16 -6.20 14.82
C ILE A 244 -10.32 -4.92 13.99
N LYS A 245 -9.20 -4.28 13.68
CA LYS A 245 -9.17 -3.14 12.77
C LYS A 245 -9.23 -3.67 11.33
N PRO A 246 -10.09 -3.14 10.45
CA PRO A 246 -10.01 -3.45 9.03
C PRO A 246 -8.62 -3.03 8.53
N VAL A 247 -8.05 -3.83 7.61
CA VAL A 247 -6.84 -3.44 6.89
C VAL A 247 -7.15 -2.11 6.18
N ARG A 248 -6.46 -1.03 6.56
CA ARG A 248 -6.67 0.30 5.97
C ARG A 248 -5.86 0.39 4.68
N TYR A 249 -6.43 1.01 3.64
CA TYR A 249 -5.80 1.24 2.33
C TYR A 249 -5.56 0.01 1.46
N TYR A 250 -6.05 -1.17 1.85
CA TYR A 250 -6.03 -2.37 1.02
C TYR A 250 -7.45 -2.91 0.84
N SER A 251 -7.89 -3.08 -0.40
CA SER A 251 -9.16 -3.70 -0.73
C SER A 251 -9.06 -4.42 -2.07
N THR A 252 -9.64 -5.62 -2.11
CA THR A 252 -9.79 -6.43 -3.33
C THR A 252 -11.27 -6.69 -3.53
N ASN A 253 -11.80 -6.26 -4.68
CA ASN A 253 -13.18 -6.53 -5.06
C ASN A 253 -13.19 -7.75 -5.99
N ASP A 254 -13.77 -8.85 -5.53
CA ASP A 254 -13.94 -10.10 -6.28
C ASP A 254 -15.30 -10.22 -6.97
N GLY A 255 -16.11 -9.15 -6.97
CA GLY A 255 -17.44 -9.16 -7.55
C GLY A 255 -18.44 -10.01 -6.77
N GLY A 256 -18.12 -10.41 -5.54
CA GLY A 256 -18.98 -11.22 -4.67
C GLY A 256 -18.91 -12.72 -4.91
N THR A 257 -18.03 -13.18 -5.81
CA THR A 257 -17.73 -14.60 -6.02
C THR A 257 -16.28 -14.87 -5.66
N GLN A 258 -16.06 -15.79 -4.74
CA GLN A 258 -14.72 -16.19 -4.32
C GLN A 258 -13.94 -16.70 -5.54
N GLY A 259 -12.83 -16.02 -5.87
CA GLY A 259 -11.89 -16.45 -6.89
C GLY A 259 -10.63 -17.08 -6.28
N GLY A 260 -9.61 -17.35 -7.09
CA GLY A 260 -8.31 -17.79 -6.57
C GLY A 260 -7.65 -16.73 -5.66
N ASN A 261 -6.72 -17.14 -4.80
CA ASN A 261 -6.10 -16.27 -3.78
C ASN A 261 -7.11 -15.66 -2.78
N TYR A 262 -8.28 -16.28 -2.60
CA TYR A 262 -9.26 -15.85 -1.58
C TYR A 262 -8.74 -16.10 -0.16
N ASP A 263 -8.07 -17.23 0.03
CA ASP A 263 -7.46 -17.63 1.31
C ASP A 263 -6.06 -17.02 1.53
N GLY A 264 -5.60 -16.16 0.61
CA GLY A 264 -4.25 -15.58 0.67
C GLY A 264 -3.14 -16.54 0.24
N ASP A 265 -3.46 -17.55 -0.57
CA ASP A 265 -2.57 -18.65 -0.99
C ASP A 265 -1.88 -18.44 -2.36
N GLY A 266 -2.10 -17.29 -3.01
CA GLY A 266 -1.55 -16.98 -4.34
C GLY A 266 -0.05 -16.68 -4.36
N ALA A 267 0.56 -16.38 -3.19
CA ALA A 267 1.99 -16.14 -3.03
C ALA A 267 2.70 -17.47 -2.69
N THR A 268 3.07 -18.24 -3.71
CA THR A 268 3.67 -19.58 -3.54
C THR A 268 5.20 -19.56 -3.61
N GLY A 269 5.79 -18.53 -4.22
CA GLY A 269 7.24 -18.32 -4.22
C GLY A 269 7.74 -17.79 -2.87
N ILE A 270 8.94 -18.19 -2.45
CA ILE A 270 9.57 -17.69 -1.22
C ILE A 270 9.73 -16.17 -1.33
N GLY A 271 9.21 -15.42 -0.35
CA GLY A 271 9.29 -13.95 -0.32
C GLY A 271 8.46 -13.24 -1.39
N SER A 272 7.49 -13.91 -2.00
CA SER A 272 6.64 -13.34 -3.05
C SER A 272 5.45 -12.52 -2.51
N VAL A 273 4.85 -11.70 -3.37
CA VAL A 273 3.65 -10.90 -3.08
C VAL A 273 2.58 -11.21 -4.12
N ALA A 274 1.41 -11.68 -3.69
CA ALA A 274 0.24 -11.90 -4.55
C ALA A 274 -0.94 -11.09 -4.03
N ALA A 275 -1.33 -10.05 -4.77
CA ALA A 275 -2.35 -9.09 -4.37
C ALA A 275 -3.41 -8.92 -5.47
N GLY A 276 -4.59 -9.51 -5.23
CA GLY A 276 -5.71 -9.48 -6.17
C GLY A 276 -6.28 -10.87 -6.46
N VAL A 277 -7.49 -10.89 -7.01
CA VAL A 277 -8.22 -12.14 -7.29
C VAL A 277 -7.50 -12.95 -8.35
N GLY A 278 -7.23 -14.23 -8.07
CA GLY A 278 -6.56 -15.16 -8.97
C GLY A 278 -5.09 -14.83 -9.26
N THR A 279 -4.46 -13.98 -8.44
CA THR A 279 -3.03 -13.69 -8.57
C THR A 279 -2.18 -14.91 -8.22
N GLN A 280 -1.08 -15.08 -8.94
CA GLN A 280 -0.13 -16.17 -8.76
C GLN A 280 1.30 -15.62 -8.79
N ALA A 281 1.93 -15.49 -7.63
CA ALA A 281 3.34 -15.13 -7.52
C ALA A 281 4.14 -16.38 -7.15
N SER A 282 4.53 -17.16 -8.15
CA SER A 282 5.18 -18.47 -7.96
C SER A 282 6.71 -18.41 -8.01
N GLY A 283 7.27 -17.38 -8.62
CA GLY A 283 8.71 -17.14 -8.60
C GLY A 283 9.21 -16.69 -7.22
N GLU A 284 10.42 -17.11 -6.84
CA GLU A 284 11.09 -16.60 -5.64
C GLU A 284 11.23 -15.07 -5.73
N GLY A 285 10.72 -14.34 -4.73
CA GLY A 285 10.71 -12.87 -4.71
C GLY A 285 9.80 -12.21 -5.75
N ALA A 286 8.90 -12.96 -6.41
CA ALA A 286 8.03 -12.39 -7.44
C ALA A 286 6.92 -11.50 -6.87
N THR A 287 6.49 -10.50 -7.63
CA THR A 287 5.35 -9.64 -7.30
C THR A 287 4.26 -9.80 -8.35
N ALA A 288 3.04 -10.15 -7.94
CA ALA A 288 1.85 -10.20 -8.79
C ALA A 288 0.75 -9.30 -8.19
N LEU A 289 0.39 -8.23 -8.90
CA LEU A 289 -0.61 -7.25 -8.47
C LEU A 289 -1.67 -7.04 -9.55
N GLY A 290 -2.94 -7.26 -9.21
CA GLY A 290 -4.09 -7.11 -10.12
C GLY A 290 -4.70 -8.45 -10.52
N ALA A 291 -6.00 -8.47 -10.82
CA ALA A 291 -6.73 -9.72 -11.01
C ALA A 291 -6.13 -10.60 -12.11
N GLY A 292 -5.80 -11.86 -11.80
CA GLY A 292 -5.17 -12.80 -12.72
C GLY A 292 -3.70 -12.51 -13.08
N ALA A 293 -3.03 -11.58 -12.40
CA ALA A 293 -1.60 -11.33 -12.62
C ALA A 293 -0.75 -12.55 -12.20
N ALA A 294 0.28 -12.86 -12.98
CA ALA A 294 1.15 -14.02 -12.79
C ALA A 294 2.64 -13.61 -12.82
N GLY A 295 3.30 -13.67 -11.67
CA GLY A 295 4.75 -13.48 -11.52
C GLY A 295 5.43 -14.83 -11.30
N ASN A 296 5.84 -15.48 -12.39
CA ASN A 296 6.35 -16.85 -12.35
C ASN A 296 7.89 -16.92 -12.36
N GLY A 297 8.56 -15.92 -12.93
CA GLY A 297 10.01 -15.83 -12.91
C GLY A 297 10.55 -15.38 -11.54
N LYS A 298 11.77 -15.79 -11.18
CA LYS A 298 12.45 -15.32 -9.97
C LYS A 298 12.68 -13.81 -10.05
N GLY A 299 12.33 -13.09 -8.99
CA GLY A 299 12.42 -11.62 -8.93
C GLY A 299 11.57 -10.88 -9.97
N SER A 300 10.59 -11.54 -10.58
CA SER A 300 9.73 -10.93 -11.60
C SER A 300 8.63 -10.05 -11.02
N ALA A 301 8.11 -9.10 -11.80
CA ALA A 301 6.98 -8.25 -11.38
C ALA A 301 5.89 -8.20 -12.46
N ALA A 302 4.71 -8.72 -12.16
CA ALA A 302 3.50 -8.64 -12.97
C ALA A 302 2.50 -7.68 -12.31
N ILE A 303 2.32 -6.49 -12.89
CA ILE A 303 1.47 -5.44 -12.34
C ILE A 303 0.41 -5.05 -13.37
N GLY A 304 -0.85 -5.34 -13.08
CA GLY A 304 -1.99 -5.14 -13.96
C GLY A 304 -2.82 -6.41 -14.06
N ARG A 305 -4.11 -6.26 -14.35
CA ARG A 305 -5.00 -7.41 -14.56
C ARG A 305 -4.45 -8.28 -15.69
N ASN A 306 -4.34 -9.59 -15.47
CA ASN A 306 -3.78 -10.56 -16.42
C ASN A 306 -2.35 -10.27 -16.92
N ALA A 307 -1.57 -9.44 -16.22
CA ALA A 307 -0.16 -9.25 -16.54
C ALA A 307 0.62 -10.56 -16.26
N SER A 308 1.59 -10.91 -17.09
CA SER A 308 2.38 -12.14 -16.96
C SER A 308 3.86 -11.86 -17.14
N ALA A 309 4.61 -11.95 -16.04
CA ALA A 309 6.07 -11.89 -16.00
C ALA A 309 6.58 -13.33 -15.75
N SER A 310 6.92 -14.02 -16.83
CA SER A 310 7.22 -15.46 -16.83
C SER A 310 8.70 -15.78 -16.71
N ALA A 311 9.58 -14.86 -17.06
CA ALA A 311 11.02 -15.03 -17.02
C ALA A 311 11.67 -14.35 -15.80
N ASP A 312 12.83 -14.85 -15.39
CA ASP A 312 13.57 -14.29 -14.26
C ASP A 312 13.95 -12.81 -14.51
N GLY A 313 13.74 -11.98 -13.50
CA GLY A 313 14.03 -10.54 -13.51
C GLY A 313 13.14 -9.67 -14.42
N SER A 314 12.14 -10.25 -15.09
CA SER A 314 11.28 -9.49 -16.00
C SER A 314 10.17 -8.71 -15.28
N VAL A 315 9.70 -7.64 -15.92
CA VAL A 315 8.59 -6.82 -15.46
C VAL A 315 7.53 -6.78 -16.56
N ALA A 316 6.29 -7.16 -16.25
CA ALA A 316 5.12 -6.98 -17.10
C ALA A 316 4.20 -5.92 -16.45
N LEU A 317 4.08 -4.75 -17.08
CA LEU A 317 3.37 -3.60 -16.54
C LEU A 317 2.20 -3.19 -17.43
N GLY A 318 0.98 -3.32 -16.90
CA GLY A 318 -0.26 -2.97 -17.55
C GLY A 318 -1.19 -4.17 -17.76
N ASP A 319 -2.46 -3.87 -18.07
CA ASP A 319 -3.50 -4.86 -18.31
C ASP A 319 -3.12 -5.81 -19.47
N GLY A 320 -3.03 -7.11 -19.19
CA GLY A 320 -2.65 -8.13 -20.16
C GLY A 320 -1.21 -8.06 -20.67
N ALA A 321 -0.33 -7.24 -20.07
CA ALA A 321 1.07 -7.14 -20.48
C ALA A 321 1.80 -8.48 -20.29
N LYS A 322 2.68 -8.85 -21.22
CA LYS A 322 3.46 -10.08 -21.19
C LYS A 322 4.91 -9.82 -21.58
N ASP A 323 5.84 -10.40 -20.83
CA ASP A 323 7.27 -10.37 -21.18
C ASP A 323 7.60 -11.26 -22.40
N GLY A 324 6.72 -12.19 -22.77
CA GLY A 324 6.95 -13.14 -23.86
C GLY A 324 8.07 -14.13 -23.54
N GLY A 325 8.35 -14.38 -22.26
CA GLY A 325 9.47 -15.22 -21.83
C GLY A 325 10.84 -14.54 -21.90
N ARG A 326 10.89 -13.23 -22.17
CA ARG A 326 12.13 -12.45 -22.23
C ARG A 326 12.61 -12.08 -20.82
N GLY A 327 13.62 -12.80 -20.34
CA GLY A 327 14.29 -12.53 -19.06
C GLY A 327 15.63 -11.83 -19.26
N ALA A 328 16.64 -12.29 -18.54
CA ALA A 328 18.02 -11.94 -18.80
C ALA A 328 18.45 -12.45 -20.19
N GLU A 329 18.94 -11.55 -21.05
CA GLU A 329 19.32 -11.85 -22.43
C GLU A 329 20.69 -11.25 -22.77
N SER A 330 21.47 -11.97 -23.57
CA SER A 330 22.69 -11.45 -24.22
C SER A 330 22.45 -11.33 -25.71
N TYR A 331 22.45 -10.11 -26.26
CA TYR A 331 22.22 -9.87 -27.68
C TYR A 331 23.07 -8.71 -28.22
N THR A 332 23.25 -8.65 -29.54
CA THR A 332 23.89 -7.51 -30.21
C THR A 332 22.83 -6.57 -30.75
N GLY A 333 22.94 -5.27 -30.44
CA GLY A 333 21.98 -4.26 -30.89
C GLY A 333 21.96 -4.17 -32.41
N LYS A 334 20.78 -4.33 -33.01
CA LYS A 334 20.60 -4.41 -34.48
C LYS A 334 21.22 -3.23 -35.24
N TYR A 335 21.14 -2.02 -34.68
CA TYR A 335 21.61 -0.79 -35.32
C TYR A 335 22.89 -0.25 -34.70
N SER A 336 23.13 -0.47 -33.41
CA SER A 336 24.34 0.01 -32.73
C SER A 336 25.53 -0.93 -32.90
N GLY A 337 25.30 -2.22 -33.16
CA GLY A 337 26.36 -3.24 -33.14
C GLY A 337 26.93 -3.53 -31.75
N VAL A 338 26.37 -2.92 -30.70
CA VAL A 338 26.87 -3.03 -29.32
C VAL A 338 26.28 -4.26 -28.63
N GLN A 339 27.14 -4.99 -27.90
CA GLN A 339 26.74 -6.12 -27.07
C GLN A 339 25.96 -5.64 -25.84
N ASN A 340 24.78 -6.23 -25.59
CA ASN A 340 23.90 -5.93 -24.47
C ASN A 340 23.71 -7.18 -23.62
N ASN A 341 23.96 -7.07 -22.31
CA ASN A 341 23.62 -8.08 -21.29
C ASN A 341 22.54 -7.51 -20.38
N THR A 342 21.30 -7.92 -20.58
CA THR A 342 20.17 -7.50 -19.74
C THR A 342 19.97 -8.48 -18.59
N VAL A 343 19.45 -7.99 -17.47
CA VAL A 343 19.04 -8.83 -16.33
C VAL A 343 17.53 -9.11 -16.33
N GLY A 344 16.82 -8.61 -17.34
CA GLY A 344 15.37 -8.69 -17.49
C GLY A 344 14.88 -7.74 -18.60
N THR A 345 13.59 -7.81 -18.89
CA THR A 345 12.90 -6.84 -19.76
C THR A 345 11.80 -6.13 -18.97
N VAL A 346 11.49 -4.88 -19.33
CA VAL A 346 10.23 -4.25 -18.95
C VAL A 346 9.31 -4.29 -20.16
N SER A 347 8.27 -5.10 -20.10
CA SER A 347 7.21 -5.15 -21.10
C SER A 347 6.00 -4.36 -20.64
N VAL A 348 5.56 -3.41 -21.46
CA VAL A 348 4.34 -2.62 -21.24
C VAL A 348 3.19 -3.09 -22.13
N GLY A 349 3.29 -4.26 -22.75
CA GLY A 349 2.35 -4.72 -23.79
C GLY A 349 2.37 -6.24 -23.99
N ASP A 350 1.63 -6.71 -24.99
CA ASP A 350 1.65 -8.12 -25.43
C ASP A 350 2.01 -8.15 -26.92
N ALA A 351 3.30 -8.36 -27.20
CA ALA A 351 3.83 -8.36 -28.57
C ALA A 351 3.20 -9.45 -29.45
N ALA A 352 2.76 -10.58 -28.86
CA ALA A 352 2.12 -11.66 -29.61
C ALA A 352 0.72 -11.27 -30.10
N LYS A 353 0.07 -10.31 -29.44
CA LYS A 353 -1.24 -9.76 -29.84
C LYS A 353 -1.14 -8.41 -30.57
N GLY A 354 0.04 -7.79 -30.58
CA GLY A 354 0.22 -6.42 -31.06
C GLY A 354 -0.27 -5.35 -30.08
N ASP A 355 -0.55 -5.72 -28.83
CA ASP A 355 -0.98 -4.77 -27.79
C ASP A 355 0.24 -3.93 -27.37
N THR A 356 0.31 -2.70 -27.84
CA THR A 356 1.38 -1.75 -27.51
C THR A 356 0.85 -0.59 -26.67
N ARG A 357 1.74 0.05 -25.90
CA ARG A 357 1.43 1.24 -25.10
C ARG A 357 2.41 2.34 -25.40
N THR A 358 1.94 3.57 -25.40
CA THR A 358 2.81 4.75 -25.43
C THR A 358 3.46 4.93 -24.06
N ILE A 359 4.74 5.30 -24.04
CA ILE A 359 5.46 5.69 -22.83
C ILE A 359 5.65 7.21 -22.92
N SER A 360 4.97 7.96 -22.05
CA SER A 360 5.02 9.43 -22.04
C SER A 360 5.96 9.95 -20.95
N ASN A 361 6.36 11.23 -21.07
CA ASN A 361 7.28 11.91 -20.14
C ASN A 361 8.67 11.27 -20.04
N VAL A 362 9.14 10.62 -21.10
CA VAL A 362 10.52 10.13 -21.23
C VAL A 362 11.44 11.33 -21.47
N ALA A 363 12.25 11.69 -20.47
CA ALA A 363 13.29 12.71 -20.61
C ALA A 363 14.37 12.27 -21.61
N ASP A 364 15.22 13.20 -22.06
CA ASP A 364 16.32 12.83 -22.95
C ASP A 364 17.27 11.83 -22.30
N ALA A 365 17.67 10.82 -23.08
CA ALA A 365 18.72 9.89 -22.71
C ALA A 365 20.00 10.62 -22.27
N LYS A 366 20.52 10.26 -21.10
CA LYS A 366 21.82 10.70 -20.58
C LYS A 366 22.89 9.66 -20.84
N GLU A 367 22.53 8.38 -20.74
CA GLU A 367 23.40 7.24 -20.97
C GLU A 367 23.01 6.49 -22.25
N ALA A 368 23.92 5.66 -22.76
CA ALA A 368 23.71 4.92 -24.02
C ALA A 368 22.56 3.89 -23.96
N THR A 369 22.14 3.48 -22.77
CA THR A 369 21.07 2.48 -22.54
C THR A 369 19.73 3.08 -22.18
N ASP A 370 19.63 4.41 -22.09
CA ASP A 370 18.38 5.09 -21.79
C ASP A 370 17.42 5.03 -22.98
N ALA A 371 16.12 5.16 -22.71
CA ALA A 371 15.12 5.26 -23.77
C ALA A 371 15.26 6.58 -24.53
N VAL A 372 15.23 6.52 -25.87
CA VAL A 372 15.25 7.68 -26.75
C VAL A 372 13.85 8.25 -26.90
N ASN A 373 13.68 9.55 -26.69
CA ASN A 373 12.40 10.24 -26.89
C ASN A 373 12.28 10.86 -28.30
N LEU A 374 11.08 11.39 -28.63
CA LEU A 374 10.80 11.96 -29.96
C LEU A 374 11.72 13.13 -30.31
N ARG A 375 12.04 14.03 -29.36
CA ARG A 375 12.88 15.20 -29.65
C ARG A 375 14.31 14.80 -30.03
N GLN A 376 14.85 13.75 -29.42
CA GLN A 376 16.17 13.22 -29.78
C GLN A 376 16.14 12.62 -31.19
N LEU A 377 15.08 11.89 -31.55
CA LEU A 377 14.91 11.37 -32.90
C LEU A 377 14.74 12.50 -33.93
N ASP A 378 13.94 13.51 -33.61
CA ASP A 378 13.74 14.70 -34.46
C ASP A 378 15.05 15.45 -34.69
N TYR A 379 15.90 15.58 -33.66
CA TYR A 379 17.21 16.19 -33.79
C TYR A 379 18.08 15.44 -34.81
N VAL A 380 18.12 14.10 -34.73
CA VAL A 380 18.85 13.26 -35.69
C VAL A 380 18.28 13.41 -37.10
N ALA A 381 16.96 13.38 -37.26
CA ALA A 381 16.30 13.57 -38.55
C ALA A 381 16.65 14.93 -39.18
N GLN A 382 16.64 16.00 -38.38
CA GLN A 382 17.02 17.35 -38.84
C GLN A 382 18.49 17.45 -39.24
N GLN A 383 19.41 16.79 -38.52
CA GLN A 383 20.82 16.76 -38.88
C GLN A 383 21.04 16.03 -40.21
N ALA A 384 20.39 14.87 -40.40
CA ALA A 384 20.47 14.11 -41.64
C ALA A 384 19.94 14.90 -42.84
N ASN A 385 18.79 15.57 -42.69
CA ASN A 385 18.22 16.40 -43.74
C ASN A 385 19.14 17.57 -44.10
N ARG A 386 19.67 18.31 -43.10
CA ARG A 386 20.62 19.41 -43.36
C ARG A 386 21.85 18.96 -44.12
N TYR A 387 22.43 17.82 -43.75
CA TYR A 387 23.58 17.28 -44.48
C TYR A 387 23.24 17.02 -45.96
N VAL A 388 22.07 16.43 -46.23
CA VAL A 388 21.61 16.19 -47.61
C VAL A 388 21.35 17.50 -48.34
N ASP A 389 20.67 18.45 -47.70
CA ASP A 389 20.34 19.76 -48.27
C ASP A 389 21.60 20.57 -48.60
N ASP A 390 22.63 20.53 -47.74
CA ASP A 390 23.92 21.19 -47.98
C ASP A 390 24.66 20.55 -49.17
N LYS A 391 24.65 19.22 -49.28
CA LYS A 391 25.24 18.52 -50.44
C LYS A 391 24.49 18.86 -51.72
N ILE A 392 23.16 18.88 -51.70
CA ILE A 392 22.35 19.27 -52.86
C ILE A 392 22.58 20.73 -53.22
N HIS A 393 22.68 21.64 -52.25
CA HIS A 393 23.03 23.04 -52.50
C HIS A 393 24.39 23.18 -53.18
N SER A 394 25.41 22.46 -52.71
CA SER A 394 26.74 22.52 -53.34
C SER A 394 26.72 22.05 -54.80
N ILE A 395 25.87 21.07 -55.13
CA ILE A 395 25.63 20.64 -56.51
C ILE A 395 24.82 21.69 -57.27
N GLY A 396 23.81 22.31 -56.64
CA GLY A 396 23.01 23.40 -57.22
C GLY A 396 23.85 24.65 -57.54
N ASP A 397 24.80 24.99 -56.67
CA ASP A 397 25.77 26.06 -56.90
C ASP A 397 26.68 25.71 -58.08
N ALA A 398 27.18 24.46 -58.16
CA ALA A 398 27.91 23.99 -59.33
C ALA A 398 27.06 24.06 -60.62
N GLN A 399 25.76 23.74 -60.54
CA GLN A 399 24.81 23.88 -61.65
C GLN A 399 24.50 25.33 -62.02
N SER A 400 24.73 26.30 -61.12
CA SER A 400 24.60 27.73 -61.44
C SER A 400 25.69 28.19 -62.40
N PHE A 401 26.88 27.57 -62.33
CA PHE A 401 27.99 27.84 -63.25
C PHE A 401 27.98 26.92 -64.48
N VAL A 402 27.55 25.66 -64.34
CA VAL A 402 27.52 24.67 -65.44
C VAL A 402 26.13 24.06 -65.59
N LYS A 403 25.37 24.50 -66.61
CA LYS A 403 24.08 23.91 -66.97
C LYS A 403 24.21 22.94 -68.13
N VAL A 404 23.86 21.68 -67.91
CA VAL A 404 23.77 20.65 -68.97
C VAL A 404 22.30 20.28 -69.16
N ASN A 405 21.73 20.62 -70.32
CA ASN A 405 20.40 20.17 -70.71
C ASN A 405 20.54 18.84 -71.47
N HIS A 406 20.34 17.71 -70.79
CA HIS A 406 20.49 16.36 -71.34
C HIS A 406 19.12 15.68 -71.53
N VAL A 407 18.89 15.12 -72.72
CA VAL A 407 17.74 14.24 -73.00
C VAL A 407 18.15 12.79 -72.77
N SER A 408 17.40 12.05 -71.95
CA SER A 408 17.74 10.72 -71.41
C SER A 408 17.99 9.61 -72.44
N SER A 409 17.73 9.84 -73.73
CA SER A 409 17.95 8.90 -74.83
C SER A 409 19.26 9.13 -75.62
N SER A 410 20.07 10.11 -75.24
CA SER A 410 21.29 10.49 -75.95
C SER A 410 22.54 9.83 -75.37
N SER A 411 23.59 9.64 -76.19
CA SER A 411 24.86 9.06 -75.74
C SER A 411 25.53 9.96 -74.70
N THR A 412 26.02 9.37 -73.61
CA THR A 412 26.75 10.09 -72.56
C THR A 412 28.13 10.53 -73.08
N PRO A 413 28.68 11.66 -72.61
CA PRO A 413 30.09 11.99 -72.85
C PRO A 413 31.00 10.86 -72.33
N SER A 414 32.11 10.62 -73.02
CA SER A 414 33.13 9.63 -72.67
C SER A 414 34.50 10.30 -72.59
N ALA A 415 35.03 10.44 -71.38
CA ALA A 415 36.42 10.82 -71.13
C ALA A 415 37.20 9.55 -70.76
N SER A 416 37.79 8.88 -71.76
CA SER A 416 38.50 7.60 -71.57
C SER A 416 40.03 7.74 -71.57
N GLY A 417 40.55 8.88 -72.04
CA GLY A 417 41.97 9.21 -71.88
C GLY A 417 42.30 9.54 -70.43
N VAL A 418 43.56 9.36 -70.03
CA VAL A 418 44.05 9.81 -68.72
C VAL A 418 43.93 11.34 -68.65
N ASP A 419 43.40 11.86 -67.55
CA ASP A 419 43.16 13.30 -67.32
C ASP A 419 42.29 14.00 -68.39
N ALA A 420 41.52 13.22 -69.16
CA ALA A 420 40.64 13.75 -70.19
C ALA A 420 39.36 14.38 -69.63
N THR A 421 38.81 15.37 -70.35
CA THR A 421 37.53 16.02 -70.01
C THR A 421 36.58 15.96 -71.21
N ALA A 422 35.38 15.40 -71.03
CA ALA A 422 34.35 15.33 -72.07
C ALA A 422 33.03 15.99 -71.61
N ILE A 423 32.62 17.04 -72.32
CA ILE A 423 31.41 17.81 -72.03
C ILE A 423 30.54 17.88 -73.30
N GLY A 424 29.32 17.33 -73.20
CA GLY A 424 28.33 17.31 -74.29
C GLY A 424 27.89 15.90 -74.68
N VAL A 425 26.70 15.78 -75.24
CA VAL A 425 26.14 14.50 -75.70
C VAL A 425 27.08 13.84 -76.70
N GLY A 426 27.49 12.60 -76.43
CA GLY A 426 28.36 11.81 -77.28
C GLY A 426 29.75 12.42 -77.53
N ALA A 427 30.19 13.37 -76.71
CA ALA A 427 31.56 13.87 -76.72
C ALA A 427 32.55 12.73 -76.40
N VAL A 428 33.64 12.60 -77.15
CA VAL A 428 34.63 11.52 -76.97
C VAL A 428 36.02 12.13 -76.79
N ALA A 429 36.50 12.18 -75.56
CA ALA A 429 37.86 12.60 -75.19
C ALA A 429 38.68 11.33 -74.87
N SER A 430 39.31 10.74 -75.89
CA SER A 430 40.03 9.45 -75.75
C SER A 430 41.55 9.58 -75.72
N GLY A 431 42.10 10.74 -76.08
CA GLY A 431 43.53 11.02 -75.92
C GLY A 431 43.88 11.39 -74.47
N THR A 432 45.12 11.13 -74.04
CA THR A 432 45.66 11.64 -72.77
C THR A 432 45.63 13.16 -72.76
N ASP A 433 45.28 13.78 -71.62
CA ASP A 433 45.15 15.24 -71.45
C ASP A 433 44.19 15.93 -72.45
N SER A 434 43.28 15.16 -73.06
CA SER A 434 42.38 15.70 -74.09
C SER A 434 41.17 16.46 -73.51
N LEU A 435 40.74 17.50 -74.22
CA LEU A 435 39.57 18.30 -73.84
C LEU A 435 38.54 18.31 -74.97
N VAL A 436 37.31 17.91 -74.65
CA VAL A 436 36.20 17.92 -75.59
C VAL A 436 35.02 18.68 -75.03
N VAL A 437 34.57 19.69 -75.77
CA VAL A 437 33.40 20.50 -75.43
C VAL A 437 32.50 20.65 -76.66
N GLY A 438 31.44 19.86 -76.74
CA GLY A 438 30.48 19.90 -77.85
C GLY A 438 29.84 18.55 -78.13
N GLN A 439 28.63 18.58 -78.68
CA GLN A 439 27.92 17.35 -79.06
C GLN A 439 28.67 16.62 -80.20
N HIS A 440 28.94 15.32 -80.00
CA HIS A 440 29.75 14.47 -80.90
C HIS A 440 31.13 15.02 -81.27
N ALA A 441 31.67 15.94 -80.49
CA ALA A 441 33.06 16.34 -80.65
C ALA A 441 33.99 15.18 -80.26
N ASN A 442 35.14 15.06 -80.91
CA ASN A 442 36.06 13.95 -80.74
C ASN A 442 37.51 14.47 -80.69
N ALA A 443 38.18 14.28 -79.55
CA ALA A 443 39.61 14.50 -79.42
C ALA A 443 40.28 13.16 -79.11
N SER A 444 40.93 12.57 -80.12
CA SER A 444 41.41 11.19 -80.05
C SER A 444 42.91 11.03 -79.82
N ALA A 445 43.68 12.11 -79.89
CA ALA A 445 45.14 12.13 -79.73
C ALA A 445 45.56 12.85 -78.44
N GLU A 446 46.82 12.66 -78.04
CA GLU A 446 47.42 13.30 -76.86
C GLU A 446 47.32 14.83 -76.93
N SER A 447 46.92 15.46 -75.82
CA SER A 447 46.74 16.92 -75.68
C SER A 447 45.79 17.54 -76.70
N ALA A 448 44.97 16.74 -77.38
CA ALA A 448 44.05 17.22 -78.41
C ALA A 448 42.84 17.92 -77.79
N ILE A 449 42.43 19.04 -78.40
CA ILE A 449 41.30 19.86 -77.95
C ILE A 449 40.27 19.97 -79.07
N ALA A 450 39.05 19.50 -78.83
CA ALA A 450 37.92 19.62 -79.76
C ALA A 450 36.76 20.42 -79.12
N ILE A 451 36.55 21.64 -79.60
CA ILE A 451 35.51 22.56 -79.09
C ILE A 451 34.55 22.91 -80.21
N GLY A 452 33.28 22.51 -80.07
CA GLY A 452 32.21 22.71 -81.05
C GLY A 452 31.56 21.39 -81.47
N SER A 453 30.28 21.43 -81.84
CA SER A 453 29.57 20.20 -82.27
C SER A 453 30.26 19.55 -83.48
N ASN A 454 30.50 18.24 -83.38
CA ASN A 454 31.21 17.44 -84.40
C ASN A 454 32.63 17.95 -84.74
N ALA A 455 33.28 18.74 -83.87
CA ALA A 455 34.68 19.07 -84.02
C ALA A 455 35.55 17.81 -83.84
N VAL A 456 36.59 17.65 -84.64
CA VAL A 456 37.49 16.48 -84.61
C VAL A 456 38.93 16.96 -84.50
N ALA A 457 39.62 16.54 -83.45
CA ALA A 457 41.03 16.80 -83.20
C ALA A 457 41.76 15.45 -83.04
N SER A 458 42.39 14.99 -84.13
CA SER A 458 43.03 13.66 -84.19
C SER A 458 44.55 13.71 -84.33
N GLY A 459 45.15 14.90 -84.45
CA GLY A 459 46.60 15.09 -84.34
C GLY A 459 47.02 15.32 -82.88
N ALA A 460 48.24 14.93 -82.52
CA ALA A 460 48.79 15.26 -81.20
C ALA A 460 48.93 16.78 -81.03
N ASP A 461 48.70 17.32 -79.84
CA ASP A 461 48.74 18.77 -79.54
C ASP A 461 47.82 19.62 -80.44
N SER A 462 46.78 19.02 -81.02
CA SER A 462 45.92 19.70 -81.99
C SER A 462 44.75 20.43 -81.33
N VAL A 463 44.29 21.52 -81.96
CA VAL A 463 43.14 22.31 -81.47
C VAL A 463 42.12 22.54 -82.58
N ALA A 464 41.00 21.83 -82.54
CA ALA A 464 39.85 22.02 -83.42
C ALA A 464 38.79 22.89 -82.72
N MET A 465 38.66 24.16 -83.11
CA MET A 465 37.76 25.12 -82.48
C MET A 465 36.70 25.63 -83.48
N GLY A 466 35.52 24.99 -83.48
CA GLY A 466 34.37 25.33 -84.31
C GLY A 466 33.55 24.09 -84.68
N LYS A 467 32.27 24.30 -85.01
CA LYS A 467 31.40 23.19 -85.48
C LYS A 467 32.02 22.55 -86.75
N HIS A 468 32.21 21.23 -86.74
CA HIS A 468 32.91 20.48 -87.80
C HIS A 468 34.33 20.97 -88.12
N ALA A 469 35.00 21.70 -87.22
CA ALA A 469 36.43 21.94 -87.37
C ALA A 469 37.16 20.59 -87.34
N ASN A 470 38.10 20.37 -88.25
CA ASN A 470 38.82 19.09 -88.39
C ASN A 470 40.32 19.35 -88.38
N VAL A 471 41.02 18.81 -87.40
CA VAL A 471 42.48 18.86 -87.32
C VAL A 471 43.02 17.44 -87.33
N SER A 472 43.67 17.07 -88.42
CA SER A 472 44.28 15.76 -88.61
C SER A 472 45.80 15.76 -88.44
N ALA A 473 46.43 16.94 -88.38
CA ALA A 473 47.87 17.09 -88.25
C ALA A 473 48.31 17.49 -86.84
N ASP A 474 49.52 17.07 -86.47
CA ASP A 474 50.10 17.34 -85.15
C ASP A 474 50.46 18.82 -84.97
N ASN A 475 50.29 19.33 -83.75
CA ASN A 475 50.55 20.73 -83.38
C ASN A 475 49.89 21.73 -84.33
N ALA A 476 48.68 21.41 -84.81
CA ALA A 476 47.92 22.22 -85.73
C ALA A 476 46.63 22.74 -85.08
N VAL A 477 46.14 23.87 -85.58
CA VAL A 477 44.97 24.56 -85.03
C VAL A 477 44.01 24.87 -86.17
N ALA A 478 42.77 24.39 -86.10
CA ALA A 478 41.69 24.82 -86.98
C ALA A 478 40.73 25.74 -86.20
N ILE A 479 40.61 27.00 -86.62
CA ILE A 479 39.74 28.00 -85.99
C ILE A 479 38.58 28.35 -86.93
N GLY A 480 37.36 28.19 -86.44
CA GLY A 480 36.12 28.45 -87.16
C GLY A 480 35.41 27.19 -87.65
N ALA A 481 34.10 27.31 -87.90
CA ALA A 481 33.29 26.18 -88.33
C ALA A 481 33.75 25.63 -89.70
N ASN A 482 33.86 24.32 -89.84
CA ASN A 482 34.34 23.62 -91.04
C ASN A 482 35.79 23.99 -91.46
N SER A 483 36.58 24.61 -90.58
CA SER A 483 38.00 24.81 -90.84
C SER A 483 38.74 23.47 -90.83
N VAL A 484 39.74 23.33 -91.69
CA VAL A 484 40.54 22.11 -91.82
C VAL A 484 42.01 22.49 -91.62
N ALA A 485 42.69 21.83 -90.69
CA ALA A 485 44.13 21.94 -90.52
C ALA A 485 44.76 20.55 -90.72
N ASP A 486 45.32 20.36 -91.91
CA ASP A 486 45.93 19.12 -92.40
C ASP A 486 47.46 19.23 -92.54
N ARG A 487 48.04 20.35 -92.09
CA ARG A 487 49.49 20.60 -92.08
C ARG A 487 49.97 20.79 -90.64
N ALA A 488 50.99 20.04 -90.26
CA ALA A 488 51.57 20.15 -88.92
C ALA A 488 52.16 21.55 -88.67
N ASN A 489 52.17 21.98 -87.41
CA ASN A 489 52.70 23.30 -86.99
C ASN A 489 52.03 24.46 -87.74
N SER A 490 50.70 24.44 -87.88
CA SER A 490 49.99 25.49 -88.62
C SER A 490 48.65 25.87 -87.99
N VAL A 491 48.26 27.12 -88.23
CA VAL A 491 46.94 27.63 -87.88
C VAL A 491 46.15 27.82 -89.17
N SER A 492 45.04 27.11 -89.30
CA SER A 492 44.08 27.25 -90.40
C SER A 492 42.83 27.96 -89.91
N VAL A 493 42.44 29.03 -90.60
CA VAL A 493 41.22 29.79 -90.33
C VAL A 493 40.09 29.45 -91.32
N GLY A 494 40.26 28.41 -92.13
CA GLY A 494 39.33 28.04 -93.19
C GLY A 494 39.59 26.64 -93.72
N SER A 495 39.09 26.37 -94.92
CA SER A 495 39.39 25.14 -95.65
C SER A 495 39.64 25.46 -97.12
N ALA A 496 40.12 24.48 -97.88
CA ALA A 496 40.37 24.66 -99.31
C ALA A 496 39.08 25.11 -100.02
N GLY A 497 39.13 26.27 -100.68
CA GLY A 497 37.98 26.88 -101.36
C GLY A 497 36.99 27.61 -100.44
N SER A 498 37.24 27.64 -99.13
CA SER A 498 36.47 28.39 -98.14
C SER A 498 37.43 29.11 -97.17
N GLN A 499 38.34 29.88 -97.73
CA GLN A 499 39.27 30.71 -96.97
C GLN A 499 38.55 31.87 -96.30
N ARG A 500 39.03 32.27 -95.12
CA ARG A 500 38.53 33.44 -94.40
C ARG A 500 39.50 34.60 -94.47
N GLN A 501 38.95 35.81 -94.44
CA GLN A 501 39.75 37.00 -94.22
C GLN A 501 40.18 37.07 -92.76
N VAL A 502 41.45 37.39 -92.54
CA VAL A 502 41.97 37.77 -91.22
C VAL A 502 42.01 39.29 -91.16
N THR A 503 41.15 39.89 -90.34
CA THR A 503 40.98 41.35 -90.22
C THR A 503 41.55 41.86 -88.91
N ASN A 504 41.72 43.20 -88.79
CA ASN A 504 42.31 43.86 -87.62
C ASN A 504 43.77 43.47 -87.32
N VAL A 505 44.53 43.10 -88.36
CA VAL A 505 45.97 42.84 -88.25
C VAL A 505 46.71 44.18 -88.13
N ALA A 506 47.27 44.44 -86.95
CA ALA A 506 48.15 45.59 -86.72
C ALA A 506 49.40 45.51 -87.61
N ALA A 507 50.14 46.61 -87.74
CA ALA A 507 51.37 46.59 -88.52
C ALA A 507 52.40 45.66 -87.86
N ALA A 508 53.00 44.75 -88.66
CA ALA A 508 54.11 43.90 -88.28
C ALA A 508 55.28 44.72 -87.71
N THR A 509 55.86 44.24 -86.61
CA THR A 509 57.01 44.83 -85.92
C THR A 509 58.22 43.88 -85.88
N ALA A 510 58.00 42.58 -86.11
CA ALA A 510 59.02 41.55 -86.24
C ALA A 510 58.88 40.79 -87.57
N ASP A 511 59.95 40.07 -87.97
CA ASP A 511 60.02 39.36 -89.25
C ASP A 511 58.99 38.22 -89.40
N THR A 512 58.49 37.68 -88.29
CA THR A 512 57.51 36.58 -88.25
C THR A 512 56.07 37.06 -88.04
N ASP A 513 55.84 38.38 -87.95
CA ASP A 513 54.50 38.94 -87.82
C ASP A 513 53.76 38.88 -89.17
N ALA A 514 52.43 38.79 -89.11
CA ALA A 514 51.60 38.91 -90.31
C ALA A 514 51.64 40.36 -90.84
N VAL A 515 51.96 40.52 -92.12
CA VAL A 515 51.96 41.82 -92.79
C VAL A 515 50.52 42.21 -93.17
N ASN A 516 50.10 43.41 -92.77
CA ASN A 516 48.78 43.92 -93.15
C ASN A 516 48.78 44.61 -94.53
N LEU A 517 47.59 44.86 -95.08
CA LEU A 517 47.45 45.47 -96.41
C LEU A 517 48.07 46.88 -96.48
N GLY A 518 48.07 47.63 -95.36
CA GLY A 518 48.69 48.95 -95.28
C GLY A 518 50.21 48.89 -95.47
N GLN A 519 50.89 47.97 -94.81
CA GLN A 519 52.34 47.76 -94.95
C GLN A 519 52.73 47.28 -96.35
N LEU A 520 51.96 46.35 -96.94
CA LEU A 520 52.19 45.90 -98.31
C LEU A 520 52.06 47.06 -99.31
N ASN A 521 50.99 47.86 -99.18
CA ASN A 521 50.79 49.03 -100.02
C ASN A 521 51.92 50.05 -99.85
N GLN A 522 52.38 50.29 -98.61
CA GLN A 522 53.50 51.20 -98.34
C GLN A 522 54.81 50.70 -98.97
N GLY A 523 55.11 49.41 -98.84
CA GLY A 523 56.29 48.80 -99.48
C GLY A 523 56.24 48.91 -101.01
N LEU A 524 55.07 48.69 -101.62
CA LEU A 524 54.88 48.84 -103.06
C LEU A 524 55.04 50.29 -103.51
N ILE A 525 54.55 51.27 -102.74
CA ILE A 525 54.75 52.70 -103.00
C ILE A 525 56.24 53.03 -102.99
N THR A 526 56.99 52.59 -101.98
CA THR A 526 58.45 52.80 -101.89
C THR A 526 59.18 52.19 -103.08
N ALA A 527 58.84 50.96 -103.48
CA ALA A 527 59.43 50.29 -104.64
C ALA A 527 59.14 51.02 -105.97
N LYS A 528 57.90 51.50 -106.14
CA LYS A 528 57.50 52.30 -107.33
C LYS A 528 58.25 53.63 -107.38
N GLN A 529 58.33 54.36 -106.26
CA GLN A 529 59.06 55.63 -106.20
C GLN A 529 60.55 55.47 -106.50
N TYR A 530 61.18 54.40 -106.00
CA TYR A 530 62.57 54.07 -106.33
C TYR A 530 62.74 53.87 -107.85
N THR A 531 61.86 53.06 -108.46
CA THR A 531 61.89 52.78 -109.91
C THR A 531 61.66 54.05 -110.73
N ASP A 532 60.64 54.85 -110.40
CA ASP A 532 60.33 56.12 -111.08
C ASP A 532 61.50 57.11 -110.96
N GLY A 533 62.19 57.13 -109.82
CA GLY A 533 63.39 57.93 -109.58
C GLY A 533 64.56 57.55 -110.49
N ILE A 534 64.87 56.25 -110.60
CA ILE A 534 65.92 55.74 -111.48
C ILE A 534 65.59 56.01 -112.95
N VAL A 535 64.36 55.71 -113.40
CA VAL A 535 63.91 55.97 -114.78
C VAL A 535 63.96 57.47 -115.10
N GLY A 536 63.52 58.32 -114.18
CA GLY A 536 63.60 59.77 -114.34
C GLY A 536 65.04 60.29 -114.44
N SER A 537 65.96 59.74 -113.64
CA SER A 537 67.39 60.09 -113.71
C SER A 537 68.02 59.62 -115.02
N LEU A 538 67.74 58.38 -115.43
CA LEU A 538 68.19 57.82 -116.70
C LEU A 538 67.72 58.67 -117.88
N ARG A 539 66.43 59.06 -117.91
CA ARG A 539 65.88 59.95 -118.95
C ARG A 539 66.61 61.29 -118.98
N ARG A 540 66.87 61.91 -117.83
CA ARG A 540 67.60 63.20 -117.76
C ARG A 540 69.06 63.05 -118.20
N ASN A 541 69.75 62.00 -117.78
CA ASN A 541 71.13 61.72 -118.20
C ASN A 541 71.20 61.47 -119.72
N SER A 542 70.27 60.69 -120.27
CA SER A 542 70.15 60.47 -121.72
C SER A 542 69.88 61.78 -122.47
N ASN A 543 68.93 62.60 -122.01
CA ASN A 543 68.63 63.90 -122.63
C ASN A 543 69.83 64.85 -122.59
N ALA A 544 70.59 64.87 -121.48
CA ALA A 544 71.80 65.67 -121.36
C ALA A 544 72.95 65.17 -122.24
N GLY A 545 73.05 63.85 -122.45
CA GLY A 545 73.96 63.25 -123.43
C GLY A 545 73.61 63.65 -124.85
N VAL A 546 72.32 63.62 -125.21
CA VAL A 546 71.84 64.12 -126.52
C VAL A 546 72.09 65.62 -126.67
N ALA A 547 71.85 66.43 -125.64
CA ALA A 547 72.19 67.84 -125.65
C ALA A 547 73.70 68.05 -125.94
N ALA A 548 74.59 67.28 -125.27
CA ALA A 548 76.03 67.34 -125.51
C ALA A 548 76.40 66.99 -126.97
N ALA A 549 75.74 65.98 -127.54
CA ALA A 549 75.92 65.62 -128.94
C ALA A 549 75.46 66.75 -129.89
N ILE A 550 74.30 67.37 -129.63
CA ILE A 550 73.80 68.52 -130.42
C ILE A 550 74.75 69.72 -130.30
N ALA A 551 75.23 70.04 -129.10
CA ALA A 551 76.18 71.13 -128.88
C ALA A 551 77.47 70.90 -129.67
N THR A 552 77.95 69.65 -129.70
CA THR A 552 79.15 69.25 -130.45
C THR A 552 78.93 69.29 -131.97
N ALA A 553 77.73 68.89 -132.44
CA ALA A 553 77.36 68.95 -133.85
C ALA A 553 77.29 70.39 -134.38
N ASN A 554 76.83 71.33 -133.55
CA ASN A 554 76.74 72.75 -133.89
C ASN A 554 78.09 73.48 -133.93
N LEU A 555 79.21 72.83 -133.58
CA LEU A 555 80.55 73.43 -133.65
C LEU A 555 80.94 73.67 -135.12
N PRO A 556 81.14 74.93 -135.55
CA PRO A 556 81.65 75.22 -136.88
C PRO A 556 83.05 74.63 -137.07
N GLN A 557 83.35 74.29 -138.32
CA GLN A 557 84.63 73.72 -138.76
C GLN A 557 85.40 74.77 -139.54
N ALA A 558 86.73 74.80 -139.37
CA ALA A 558 87.64 75.60 -140.19
C ALA A 558 87.51 75.20 -141.67
N TYR A 559 87.41 76.19 -142.56
CA TYR A 559 87.26 75.98 -144.01
C TYR A 559 88.41 76.62 -144.83
N VAL A 560 89.30 77.37 -144.19
CA VAL A 560 90.44 78.05 -144.85
C VAL A 560 91.73 77.25 -144.63
N PRO A 561 92.47 76.88 -145.68
CA PRO A 561 93.75 76.16 -145.58
C PRO A 561 94.79 76.88 -144.69
N GLY A 562 95.50 76.12 -143.87
CA GLY A 562 96.57 76.61 -142.99
C GLY A 562 96.10 77.35 -141.72
N ARG A 563 94.79 77.41 -141.47
CA ARG A 563 94.22 78.09 -140.29
C ARG A 563 93.53 77.11 -139.35
N GLY A 564 93.65 77.37 -138.05
CA GLY A 564 92.86 76.75 -136.99
C GLY A 564 91.63 77.60 -136.65
N MET A 565 90.61 76.97 -136.08
CA MET A 565 89.40 77.58 -135.55
C MET A 565 89.08 76.97 -134.20
N THR A 566 88.88 77.83 -133.20
CA THR A 566 88.26 77.45 -131.92
C THR A 566 86.78 77.80 -131.98
N SER A 567 85.92 76.85 -131.66
CA SER A 567 84.47 77.02 -131.68
C SER A 567 83.85 76.64 -130.34
N VAL A 568 82.73 77.27 -130.02
CA VAL A 568 81.90 76.93 -128.87
C VAL A 568 80.48 76.70 -129.37
N GLY A 569 79.90 75.56 -129.01
CA GLY A 569 78.54 75.17 -129.31
C GLY A 569 77.76 75.09 -128.02
N VAL A 570 76.53 75.58 -128.03
CA VAL A 570 75.59 75.46 -126.91
C VAL A 570 74.32 74.78 -127.40
N SER A 571 73.67 74.03 -126.53
CA SER A 571 72.42 73.36 -126.85
C SER A 571 71.49 73.26 -125.64
N SER A 572 70.20 73.06 -125.94
CA SER A 572 69.17 72.69 -124.97
C SER A 572 68.29 71.60 -125.60
N TYR A 573 68.06 70.50 -124.89
CA TYR A 573 67.20 69.39 -125.32
C TYR A 573 66.38 68.86 -124.14
N GLN A 574 65.05 68.93 -124.26
CA GLN A 574 64.09 68.39 -123.28
C GLN A 574 64.42 68.77 -121.82
N GLY A 575 64.77 70.05 -121.59
CA GLY A 575 65.10 70.62 -120.28
C GLY A 575 66.50 70.32 -119.75
N GLN A 576 67.40 69.77 -120.57
CA GLN A 576 68.84 69.63 -120.27
C GLN A 576 69.65 70.48 -121.22
N SER A 577 70.77 71.03 -120.75
CA SER A 577 71.64 71.89 -121.57
C SER A 577 73.04 71.31 -121.64
N ALA A 578 73.76 71.64 -122.71
CA ALA A 578 75.17 71.28 -122.83
C ALA A 578 75.97 72.37 -123.53
N ILE A 579 77.25 72.40 -123.21
CA ILE A 579 78.25 73.21 -123.86
C ILE A 579 79.29 72.28 -124.49
N ALA A 580 79.71 72.60 -125.71
CA ALA A 580 80.80 71.94 -126.38
C ALA A 580 81.83 72.97 -126.82
N VAL A 581 83.10 72.60 -126.74
CA VAL A 581 84.23 73.39 -127.21
C VAL A 581 84.96 72.54 -128.24
N GLY A 582 85.21 73.12 -129.41
CA GLY A 582 85.88 72.49 -130.51
C GLY A 582 87.13 73.24 -130.92
N VAL A 583 88.11 72.49 -131.40
CA VAL A 583 89.20 73.04 -132.20
C VAL A 583 89.24 72.29 -133.52
N SER A 584 89.29 73.01 -134.63
CA SER A 584 89.45 72.40 -135.95
C SER A 584 90.55 73.11 -136.73
N ALA A 585 91.22 72.39 -137.62
CA ALA A 585 92.29 72.96 -138.44
C ALA A 585 92.28 72.32 -139.82
N VAL A 586 92.49 73.13 -140.85
CA VAL A 586 92.72 72.64 -142.21
C VAL A 586 94.23 72.72 -142.49
N SER A 587 94.82 71.64 -142.99
CA SER A 587 96.23 71.64 -143.41
C SER A 587 96.53 72.72 -144.45
N GLU A 588 97.77 73.19 -144.55
CA GLU A 588 98.16 74.22 -145.54
C GLU A 588 97.83 73.85 -146.98
N SER A 589 97.90 72.57 -147.34
CA SER A 589 97.51 72.09 -148.67
C SER A 589 96.00 72.18 -148.96
N GLY A 590 95.20 72.49 -147.95
CA GLY A 590 93.75 72.46 -148.00
C GLY A 590 93.15 71.06 -147.98
N ARG A 591 93.96 69.98 -147.95
CA ARG A 591 93.45 68.63 -148.16
C ARG A 591 93.02 67.90 -146.89
N TRP A 592 93.64 68.15 -145.74
CA TRP A 592 93.25 67.49 -144.48
C TRP A 592 92.52 68.46 -143.57
N VAL A 593 91.44 67.99 -142.94
CA VAL A 593 90.70 68.73 -141.91
C VAL A 593 90.64 67.92 -140.63
N PHE A 594 91.19 68.46 -139.55
CA PHE A 594 91.13 67.89 -138.21
C PHE A 594 90.06 68.61 -137.40
N LYS A 595 89.32 67.88 -136.56
CA LYS A 595 88.36 68.44 -135.61
C LYS A 595 88.46 67.66 -134.30
N PHE A 596 88.76 68.35 -133.21
CA PHE A 596 88.64 67.86 -131.84
C PHE A 596 87.50 68.60 -131.16
N SER A 597 86.80 67.91 -130.26
CA SER A 597 85.69 68.46 -129.50
C SER A 597 85.63 67.84 -128.10
N GLY A 598 85.29 68.66 -127.12
CA GLY A 598 84.92 68.25 -125.78
C GLY A 598 83.58 68.88 -125.41
N SER A 599 82.76 68.19 -124.66
CA SER A 599 81.43 68.65 -124.25
C SER A 599 81.19 68.34 -122.78
N ALA A 600 80.43 69.20 -122.12
CA ALA A 600 79.96 69.03 -120.76
C ALA A 600 78.47 69.40 -120.69
N ASN A 601 77.68 68.69 -119.88
CA ASN A 601 76.24 68.90 -119.79
C ASN A 601 75.73 69.21 -118.37
N THR A 602 74.46 69.59 -118.25
CA THR A 602 73.78 69.91 -116.97
C THR A 602 73.68 68.74 -115.99
N ARG A 603 74.09 67.54 -116.37
CA ARG A 603 74.19 66.36 -115.51
C ARG A 603 75.63 66.06 -115.09
N SER A 604 76.54 67.01 -115.31
CA SER A 604 77.98 66.90 -115.02
C SER A 604 78.67 65.76 -115.78
N GLN A 605 78.08 65.29 -116.88
CA GLN A 605 78.72 64.31 -117.74
C GLN A 605 79.55 65.04 -118.80
N VAL A 606 80.74 64.51 -119.05
CA VAL A 606 81.70 65.06 -120.01
C VAL A 606 81.91 64.04 -121.12
N GLY A 607 81.92 64.49 -122.37
CA GLY A 607 82.19 63.66 -123.55
C GLY A 607 83.25 64.31 -124.43
N VAL A 608 84.14 63.51 -125.00
CA VAL A 608 85.19 63.98 -125.92
C VAL A 608 85.11 63.22 -127.24
N GLY A 609 85.43 63.88 -128.34
CA GLY A 609 85.42 63.29 -129.68
C GLY A 609 86.38 63.99 -130.62
N ALA A 610 86.98 63.24 -131.53
CA ALA A 610 87.90 63.74 -132.55
C ALA A 610 87.60 63.11 -133.91
N GLY A 611 87.86 63.84 -134.98
CA GLY A 611 87.68 63.39 -136.35
C GLY A 611 88.71 64.02 -137.28
N VAL A 612 89.05 63.28 -138.34
CA VAL A 612 89.91 63.74 -139.42
C VAL A 612 89.22 63.43 -140.74
N GLY A 613 89.21 64.39 -141.65
CA GLY A 613 88.68 64.26 -143.01
C GLY A 613 89.75 64.63 -144.03
N TYR A 614 89.69 64.01 -145.21
CA TYR A 614 90.52 64.36 -146.36
C TYR A 614 89.61 64.79 -147.50
N GLN A 615 89.88 65.95 -148.11
CA GLN A 615 89.20 66.48 -149.28
C GLN A 615 90.20 66.59 -150.44
N TRP A 616 89.77 66.23 -151.65
CA TRP A 616 90.61 66.11 -152.84
C TRP A 616 90.24 67.12 -153.93
#